data_AF-A0A9P9K3T9-F1
#
_entry.id   AF-A0A9P9K3T9-F1
#
_cell.length_a   1.000
_cell.length_b   1.000
_cell.length_c   1.000
_cell.angle_alpha   90.00
_cell.angle_beta   90.00
_cell.angle_gamma   90.00
#
_symmetry.space_group_name_H-M   'P 1'
#
loop_
_entity.id
_entity.type
_entity.pdbx_description
1 polymer ?
#
loop_
_entity_poly.entity_id
_entity_poly.type
_entity_poly.pdbx_seq_one_letter_code
_entity_poly.pdbx_strand_id
1 'polypeptide(L)'
;MATLRWPGCFSRRGPMSRSRTRTGRRHSAQHEVVAMSSVDASKTDRLGRTALFLASRYGQHQVVQVLLSDGRINPGTRDWYGSTSLFAAVANGHFEVVELLITGGATIEKQDGVGRSLIWWARRTGNPRVLQLLVQHAERAGSRIPDDPTPNDAISTPFDPESAWCDACTLSIREGCGYSCSVCYSRGFCLCAECFDRGIRCCEDSHDLVLR
;
A
#
# COMPACT_ATOMS: atom_id res chain seq x y z
N MET A 1 -3.71 -8.92 -28.10
CA MET A 1 -2.88 -8.48 -26.96
C MET A 1 -3.65 -7.39 -26.22
N ALA A 2 -4.43 -7.77 -25.20
CA ALA A 2 -5.35 -6.88 -24.51
C ALA A 2 -4.75 -6.41 -23.17
N THR A 3 -4.55 -5.11 -23.04
CA THR A 3 -4.21 -4.44 -21.78
C THR A 3 -5.44 -4.40 -20.89
N LEU A 4 -5.43 -5.19 -19.81
CA LEU A 4 -6.45 -5.12 -18.77
C LEU A 4 -6.10 -3.99 -17.78
N ARG A 5 -6.98 -3.01 -17.74
CA ARG A 5 -6.93 -1.79 -16.93
C ARG A 5 -7.65 -2.07 -15.61
N TRP A 6 -6.96 -2.02 -14.48
CA TRP A 6 -7.58 -2.14 -13.17
C TRP A 6 -8.49 -0.92 -12.89
N PRO A 7 -9.68 -1.10 -12.29
CA PRO A 7 -10.63 -0.04 -12.04
C PRO A 7 -10.23 0.74 -10.78
N GLY A 8 -9.50 1.84 -10.99
CA GLY A 8 -9.16 2.81 -9.94
C GLY A 8 -8.94 4.23 -10.50
N CYS A 9 -9.49 4.53 -11.68
CA CYS A 9 -9.48 5.88 -12.23
C CYS A 9 -10.73 6.63 -11.77
N PHE A 10 -10.68 7.30 -10.62
CA PHE A 10 -11.57 8.42 -10.35
C PHE A 10 -11.13 9.59 -11.25
N SER A 11 -11.81 9.74 -12.38
CA SER A 11 -11.75 10.94 -13.20
C SER A 11 -12.53 12.05 -12.51
N ARG A 12 -11.88 13.13 -12.06
CA ARG A 12 -12.58 14.41 -11.84
C ARG A 12 -13.20 14.84 -13.18
N ARG A 13 -14.54 14.84 -13.27
CA ARG A 13 -15.27 15.35 -14.44
C ARG A 13 -15.70 16.80 -14.20
N GLY A 14 -15.25 17.71 -15.05
CA GLY A 14 -15.96 18.96 -15.33
C GLY A 14 -17.20 18.70 -16.20
N PRO A 15 -18.19 19.62 -16.23
CA PRO A 15 -19.54 19.29 -16.66
C PRO A 15 -19.64 19.28 -18.19
N MET A 16 -20.30 18.27 -18.74
CA MET A 16 -20.82 18.32 -20.11
C MET A 16 -22.28 17.89 -20.14
N SER A 17 -23.00 18.66 -20.95
CA SER A 17 -24.43 18.72 -21.15
C SER A 17 -25.06 17.42 -21.65
N ARG A 18 -26.33 17.26 -21.26
CA ARG A 18 -27.23 16.16 -21.61
C ARG A 18 -27.47 16.07 -23.12
N SER A 19 -27.55 14.84 -23.63
CA SER A 19 -28.71 14.43 -24.45
C SER A 19 -28.87 12.90 -24.48
N ARG A 20 -30.15 12.50 -24.46
CA ARG A 20 -30.74 11.14 -24.46
C ARG A 20 -30.39 10.41 -25.78
N THR A 21 -30.35 9.07 -25.84
CA THR A 21 -31.58 8.26 -25.96
C THR A 21 -31.37 6.75 -25.78
N ARG A 22 -32.31 6.21 -24.99
CA ARG A 22 -32.91 4.87 -24.85
C ARG A 22 -32.80 3.90 -26.04
N THR A 23 -32.35 2.66 -25.76
CA THR A 23 -33.03 1.36 -25.99
C THR A 23 -32.24 0.32 -25.18
N GLY A 24 -32.76 -0.62 -24.40
CA GLY A 24 -34.06 -1.26 -24.35
C GLY A 24 -33.95 -2.70 -24.85
N ARG A 25 -33.45 -3.65 -24.05
CA ARG A 25 -33.81 -5.08 -24.12
C ARG A 25 -33.42 -5.82 -22.85
N ARG A 26 -34.44 -6.40 -22.21
CA ARG A 26 -34.38 -7.37 -21.11
C ARG A 26 -34.17 -8.75 -21.73
N HIS A 27 -33.26 -9.54 -21.20
CA HIS A 27 -33.39 -11.00 -21.22
C HIS A 27 -32.94 -11.54 -19.85
N SER A 28 -33.92 -12.03 -19.11
CA SER A 28 -33.72 -12.88 -17.94
C SER A 28 -33.36 -14.28 -18.43
N ALA A 29 -32.25 -14.85 -18.00
CA ALA A 29 -32.11 -16.27 -17.68
C ALA A 29 -30.67 -16.60 -17.27
N GLN A 30 -30.60 -17.34 -16.17
CA GLN A 30 -29.57 -18.31 -15.80
C GLN A 30 -28.32 -17.80 -15.06
N HIS A 31 -28.25 -18.29 -13.82
CA HIS A 31 -27.06 -18.42 -13.01
C HIS A 31 -25.95 -19.11 -13.81
N GLU A 32 -25.06 -18.33 -14.43
CA GLU A 32 -23.71 -18.78 -14.70
C GLU A 32 -22.83 -18.21 -13.59
N VAL A 33 -22.49 -19.07 -12.63
CA VAL A 33 -21.32 -18.85 -11.79
C VAL A 33 -20.14 -18.98 -12.74
N VAL A 34 -19.76 -17.87 -13.37
CA VAL A 34 -18.49 -17.77 -14.08
C VAL A 34 -17.44 -17.99 -13.01
N ALA A 35 -16.89 -19.21 -12.97
CA ALA A 35 -15.68 -19.50 -12.25
C ALA A 35 -14.66 -18.43 -12.71
N MET A 36 -14.37 -17.48 -11.82
CA MET A 36 -13.35 -16.48 -12.05
C MET A 36 -12.02 -17.22 -12.15
N SER A 37 -11.68 -17.58 -13.38
CA SER A 37 -10.43 -18.20 -13.79
C SER A 37 -9.26 -17.47 -13.15
N SER A 38 -8.57 -18.17 -12.26
CA SER A 38 -7.18 -17.96 -11.83
C SER A 38 -6.61 -16.56 -12.04
N VAL A 39 -7.07 -15.57 -11.27
CA VAL A 39 -6.21 -14.42 -11.01
C VAL A 39 -5.09 -14.96 -10.13
N ASP A 40 -3.90 -15.07 -10.69
CA ASP A 40 -2.72 -15.45 -9.95
C ASP A 40 -2.36 -14.33 -8.97
N ALA A 41 -2.92 -14.42 -7.76
CA ALA A 41 -2.75 -13.43 -6.71
C ALA A 41 -1.31 -13.38 -6.16
N SER A 42 -0.44 -14.31 -6.59
CA SER A 42 1.00 -14.27 -6.30
C SER A 42 1.78 -13.29 -7.18
N LYS A 43 1.18 -12.80 -8.29
CA LYS A 43 1.81 -11.82 -9.17
C LYS A 43 2.06 -10.50 -8.44
N THR A 44 3.17 -9.88 -8.79
CA THR A 44 3.59 -8.59 -8.26
C THR A 44 3.40 -7.48 -9.28
N ASP A 45 3.21 -6.25 -8.78
CA ASP A 45 3.31 -5.06 -9.59
C ASP A 45 4.77 -4.72 -9.95
N ARG A 46 4.97 -3.59 -10.62
CA ARG A 46 6.31 -3.13 -11.05
C ARG A 46 7.21 -2.67 -9.90
N LEU A 47 6.78 -2.73 -8.65
CA LEU A 47 7.61 -2.46 -7.48
C LEU A 47 7.76 -3.71 -6.61
N GLY A 48 7.38 -4.88 -7.13
CA GLY A 48 7.43 -6.14 -6.40
C GLY A 48 6.29 -6.31 -5.39
N ARG A 49 5.22 -5.51 -5.48
CA ARG A 49 4.12 -5.55 -4.51
C ARG A 49 3.07 -6.56 -4.91
N THR A 50 2.72 -7.44 -3.99
CA THR A 50 1.65 -8.44 -4.18
C THR A 50 0.28 -7.81 -4.04
N ALA A 51 -0.77 -8.55 -4.44
CA ALA A 51 -2.15 -8.16 -4.15
C ALA A 51 -2.39 -7.95 -2.65
N LEU A 52 -1.77 -8.78 -1.80
CA LEU A 52 -1.85 -8.67 -0.34
C LEU A 52 -1.22 -7.36 0.15
N PHE A 53 -0.06 -6.97 -0.40
CA PHE A 53 0.58 -5.70 -0.04
C PHE A 53 -0.35 -4.51 -0.34
N LEU A 54 -0.93 -4.48 -1.54
CA LEU A 54 -1.82 -3.39 -1.95
C LEU A 54 -3.10 -3.38 -1.10
N ALA A 55 -3.74 -4.53 -0.88
CA ALA A 55 -4.92 -4.63 -0.02
C ALA A 55 -4.63 -4.14 1.41
N SER A 56 -3.45 -4.49 1.93
CA SER A 56 -3.00 -4.07 3.26
C SER A 56 -2.74 -2.57 3.36
N ARG A 57 -2.13 -1.98 2.32
CA ARG A 57 -1.92 -0.53 2.22
C ARG A 57 -3.23 0.25 2.23
N TYR A 58 -4.27 -0.25 1.58
CA TYR A 58 -5.57 0.42 1.46
C TYR A 58 -6.55 0.06 2.60
N GLY A 59 -6.14 -0.76 3.57
CA GLY A 59 -7.00 -1.15 4.69
C GLY A 59 -8.16 -2.07 4.29
N GLN A 60 -8.06 -2.79 3.16
CA GLN A 60 -9.14 -3.62 2.63
C GLN A 60 -9.25 -4.96 3.39
N HIS A 61 -9.77 -4.92 4.61
CA HIS A 61 -9.84 -6.05 5.53
C HIS A 61 -10.41 -7.34 4.91
N GLN A 62 -11.54 -7.26 4.20
CA GLN A 62 -12.16 -8.45 3.58
C GLN A 62 -11.29 -9.06 2.46
N VAL A 63 -10.61 -8.21 1.69
CA VAL A 63 -9.70 -8.66 0.62
C VAL A 63 -8.47 -9.34 1.22
N VAL A 64 -7.90 -8.75 2.29
CA VAL A 64 -6.78 -9.35 3.04
C VAL A 64 -7.17 -10.72 3.58
N GLN A 65 -8.36 -10.86 4.18
CA GLN A 65 -8.84 -12.14 4.72
C GLN A 65 -8.95 -13.23 3.63
N VAL A 66 -9.51 -12.88 2.46
CA VAL A 66 -9.62 -13.82 1.32
C VAL A 66 -8.23 -14.21 0.81
N LEU A 67 -7.31 -13.25 0.69
CA LEU A 67 -5.95 -13.51 0.22
C LEU A 67 -5.14 -14.38 1.19
N LEU A 68 -5.26 -14.18 2.50
CA LEU A 68 -4.59 -15.01 3.51
C LEU A 68 -5.16 -16.43 3.58
N SER A 69 -6.40 -16.63 3.13
CA SER A 69 -7.01 -17.97 3.04
C SER A 69 -6.47 -18.78 1.85
N ASP A 70 -5.77 -18.13 0.91
CA ASP A 70 -5.12 -18.79 -0.22
C ASP A 70 -3.68 -19.19 0.15
N GLY A 71 -3.45 -20.49 0.32
CA GLY A 71 -2.14 -21.03 0.72
C GLY A 71 -0.98 -20.76 -0.25
N ARG A 72 -1.25 -20.19 -1.43
CA ARG A 72 -0.20 -19.74 -2.38
C ARG A 72 0.35 -18.36 -2.03
N ILE A 73 -0.33 -17.60 -1.18
CA ILE A 73 0.06 -16.24 -0.82
C ILE A 73 1.04 -16.27 0.36
N ASN A 74 2.24 -15.74 0.14
CA ASN A 74 3.23 -15.57 1.20
C ASN A 74 3.14 -14.15 1.79
N PRO A 75 2.67 -13.98 3.05
CA PRO A 75 2.58 -12.67 3.70
C PRO A 75 3.94 -12.01 3.96
N GLY A 76 5.02 -12.79 3.97
CA GLY A 76 6.41 -12.32 4.12
C GLY A 76 7.05 -11.81 2.82
N THR A 77 6.31 -11.79 1.70
CA THR A 77 6.83 -11.25 0.43
C THR A 77 7.18 -9.77 0.58
N ARG A 78 8.39 -9.39 0.14
CA ARG A 78 8.89 -8.02 0.20
C ARG A 78 8.78 -7.34 -1.17
N ASP A 79 8.43 -6.07 -1.16
CA ASP A 79 8.56 -5.19 -2.33
C ASP A 79 10.04 -4.82 -2.56
N TRP A 80 10.33 -4.07 -3.63
CA TRP A 80 11.70 -3.68 -3.99
C TRP A 80 12.37 -2.75 -2.97
N TYR A 81 11.59 -2.13 -2.08
CA TYR A 81 12.07 -1.32 -0.96
C TYR A 81 12.15 -2.12 0.33
N GLY A 82 12.05 -3.45 0.25
CA GLY A 82 12.12 -4.33 1.39
C GLY A 82 10.94 -4.19 2.34
N SER A 83 9.80 -3.68 1.92
CA SER A 83 8.58 -3.57 2.75
C SER A 83 7.68 -4.78 2.55
N THR A 84 7.09 -5.30 3.63
CA THR A 84 6.10 -6.38 3.60
C THR A 84 4.67 -5.82 3.66
N SER A 85 3.67 -6.68 3.46
CA SER A 85 2.26 -6.32 3.64
C SER A 85 1.96 -5.80 5.05
N LEU A 86 2.68 -6.32 6.07
CA LEU A 86 2.55 -5.86 7.46
C LEU A 86 3.09 -4.44 7.64
N PHE A 87 4.24 -4.12 7.03
CA PHE A 87 4.76 -2.74 7.03
C PHE A 87 3.76 -1.77 6.39
N ALA A 88 3.17 -2.13 5.25
CA ALA A 88 2.18 -1.28 4.58
C ALA A 88 0.93 -1.04 5.44
N ALA A 89 0.40 -2.06 6.11
CA ALA A 89 -0.75 -1.93 7.00
C ALA A 89 -0.42 -1.06 8.22
N VAL A 90 0.75 -1.27 8.82
CA VAL A 90 1.20 -0.50 9.99
C VAL A 90 1.46 0.95 9.61
N ALA A 91 2.20 1.23 8.53
CA ALA A 91 2.52 2.59 8.09
C ALA A 91 1.28 3.45 7.82
N ASN A 92 0.18 2.83 7.35
CA ASN A 92 -1.08 3.51 7.04
C ASN A 92 -2.12 3.41 8.17
N GLY A 93 -1.78 2.78 9.31
CA GLY A 93 -2.61 2.79 10.51
C GLY A 93 -3.84 1.87 10.48
N HIS A 94 -3.85 0.82 9.65
CA HIS A 94 -4.99 -0.07 9.47
C HIS A 94 -5.04 -1.19 10.51
N PHE A 95 -5.53 -0.88 11.72
CA PHE A 95 -5.56 -1.78 12.87
C PHE A 95 -6.08 -3.19 12.55
N GLU A 96 -7.26 -3.31 11.94
CA GLU A 96 -7.92 -4.58 11.67
C GLU A 96 -7.13 -5.44 10.66
N VAL A 97 -6.39 -4.80 9.75
CA VAL A 97 -5.50 -5.50 8.81
C VAL A 97 -4.23 -5.95 9.52
N VAL A 98 -3.65 -5.12 10.40
CA VAL A 98 -2.46 -5.48 11.17
C VAL A 98 -2.75 -6.72 12.03
N GLU A 99 -3.90 -6.75 12.71
CA GLU A 99 -4.32 -7.89 13.51
C GLU A 99 -4.49 -9.16 12.66
N LEU A 100 -5.13 -9.07 11.49
CA LEU A 100 -5.27 -10.19 10.56
C LEU A 100 -3.92 -10.71 10.05
N LEU A 101 -2.98 -9.83 9.71
CA LEU A 101 -1.67 -10.25 9.20
C LEU A 101 -0.85 -10.95 10.28
N ILE A 102 -0.83 -10.43 11.51
CA ILE A 102 -0.12 -11.05 12.64
C ILE A 102 -0.71 -12.42 12.95
N THR A 103 -2.04 -12.53 13.04
CA THR A 103 -2.73 -13.81 13.29
C THR A 103 -2.62 -14.79 12.11
N GLY A 104 -2.53 -14.27 10.88
CA GLY A 104 -2.29 -15.02 9.64
C GLY A 104 -0.84 -15.44 9.41
N GLY A 105 0.04 -15.31 10.42
CA GLY A 105 1.41 -15.80 10.35
C GLY A 105 2.39 -14.91 9.59
N ALA A 106 2.07 -13.62 9.39
CA ALA A 106 3.03 -12.68 8.83
C ALA A 106 4.24 -12.53 9.78
N THR A 107 5.44 -12.68 9.22
CA THR A 107 6.68 -12.50 9.98
C THR A 107 6.83 -11.05 10.42
N ILE A 108 7.09 -10.85 11.71
CA ILE A 108 7.44 -9.54 12.28
C ILE A 108 8.93 -9.33 12.06
N GLU A 109 9.23 -8.62 10.98
CA GLU A 109 10.57 -8.21 10.61
C GLU A 109 11.09 -7.12 11.56
N LYS A 110 12.42 -7.09 11.78
CA LYS A 110 13.05 -6.06 12.62
C LYS A 110 12.90 -4.67 12.01
N GLN A 111 13.12 -4.55 10.70
CA GLN A 111 13.14 -3.28 9.97
C GLN A 111 12.66 -3.46 8.51
N ASP A 112 12.14 -2.38 7.93
CA ASP A 112 11.91 -2.26 6.48
C ASP A 112 13.24 -2.08 5.73
N GLY A 113 13.20 -2.02 4.40
CA GLY A 113 14.43 -1.81 3.60
C GLY A 113 15.03 -0.41 3.71
N VAL A 114 14.42 0.49 4.49
CA VAL A 114 14.93 1.84 4.79
C VAL A 114 15.47 1.92 6.25
N GLY A 115 15.44 0.81 6.98
CA GLY A 115 15.98 0.68 8.34
C GLY A 115 15.02 1.10 9.46
N ARG A 116 13.71 1.16 9.22
CA ARG A 116 12.69 1.58 10.20
C ARG A 116 11.92 0.37 10.74
N SER A 117 11.72 0.25 12.05
CA SER A 117 10.87 -0.82 12.61
C SER A 117 9.38 -0.55 12.45
N LEU A 118 8.55 -1.58 12.68
CA LEU A 118 7.10 -1.42 12.75
C LEU A 118 6.67 -0.44 13.86
N ILE A 119 7.40 -0.39 14.99
CA ILE A 119 7.10 0.54 16.08
C ILE A 119 7.34 1.99 15.64
N TRP A 120 8.43 2.23 14.90
CA TRP A 120 8.71 3.53 14.29
C TRP A 120 7.57 3.96 13.37
N TRP A 121 7.09 3.06 12.52
CA TRP A 121 5.95 3.30 11.64
C TRP A 121 4.68 3.59 12.42
N ALA A 122 4.35 2.76 13.41
CA ALA A 122 3.14 2.90 14.23
C ALA A 122 3.05 4.23 14.98
N ARG A 123 4.18 4.76 15.48
CA ARG A 123 4.26 6.07 16.14
C ARG A 123 3.90 7.24 15.23
N ARG A 124 4.08 7.08 13.91
CA ARG A 124 3.76 8.11 12.90
C ARG A 124 2.34 8.00 12.36
N THR A 125 1.64 6.93 12.70
CA THR A 125 0.24 6.77 12.32
C THR A 125 -0.64 7.64 13.20
N GLY A 126 -1.79 8.05 12.68
CA GLY A 126 -2.87 8.61 13.50
C GLY A 126 -3.63 7.58 14.34
N ASN A 127 -3.20 6.32 14.37
CA ASN A 127 -3.92 5.22 15.02
C ASN A 127 -3.11 4.61 16.19
N PRO A 128 -3.31 5.09 17.43
CA PRO A 128 -2.56 4.59 18.59
C PRO A 128 -2.82 3.11 18.90
N ARG A 129 -3.93 2.53 18.42
CA ARG A 129 -4.25 1.11 18.62
C ARG A 129 -3.25 0.20 17.90
N VAL A 130 -2.69 0.63 16.76
CA VAL A 130 -1.66 -0.12 16.04
C VAL A 130 -0.38 -0.21 16.88
N LEU A 131 0.04 0.91 17.48
CA LEU A 131 1.20 0.93 18.37
C LEU A 131 0.98 0.02 19.59
N GLN A 132 -0.18 0.14 20.23
CA GLN A 132 -0.54 -0.71 21.38
C GLN A 132 -0.51 -2.20 21.02
N LEU A 133 -1.07 -2.58 19.87
CA LEU A 133 -1.08 -3.96 19.40
C LEU A 133 0.33 -4.52 19.21
N LEU A 134 1.22 -3.75 18.57
CA LEU A 134 2.59 -4.18 18.32
C LEU A 134 3.42 -4.28 19.61
N VAL A 135 3.26 -3.32 20.52
CA VAL A 135 3.91 -3.36 21.85
C VAL A 135 3.45 -4.58 22.63
N GLN A 136 2.14 -4.82 22.70
CA GLN A 136 1.58 -5.97 23.40
C GLN A 136 2.07 -7.30 22.77
N HIS A 137 2.20 -7.36 21.45
CA HIS A 137 2.76 -8.53 20.78
C HIS A 137 4.25 -8.73 21.10
N ALA A 138 5.06 -7.66 21.11
CA ALA A 138 6.47 -7.71 21.46
C ALA A 138 6.70 -8.15 22.91
N GLU A 139 5.91 -7.62 23.85
CA GLU A 139 5.93 -7.98 25.27
C GLU A 139 5.58 -9.46 25.48
N ARG A 140 4.51 -9.95 24.85
CA ARG A 140 4.13 -11.38 24.90
C ARG A 140 5.21 -12.30 24.34
N ALA A 141 5.91 -11.86 23.28
CA ALA A 141 7.01 -12.60 22.68
C ALA A 141 8.34 -12.46 23.43
N GLY A 142 8.40 -11.68 24.52
CA GLY A 142 9.64 -11.39 25.25
C GLY A 142 10.69 -10.66 24.41
N SER A 143 10.26 -10.00 23.33
CA SER A 143 11.15 -9.30 22.39
C SER A 143 11.43 -7.88 22.87
N ARG A 144 12.68 -7.43 22.73
CA ARG A 144 13.04 -6.04 23.03
C ARG A 144 12.32 -5.10 22.06
N ILE A 145 11.59 -4.14 22.60
CA ILE A 145 10.97 -3.06 21.82
C ILE A 145 12.10 -2.20 21.21
N PRO A 146 12.15 -2.02 19.88
CA PRO A 146 13.11 -1.15 19.24
C PRO A 146 12.95 0.30 19.71
N ASP A 147 14.05 0.96 20.06
CA ASP A 147 14.08 2.37 20.44
C ASP A 147 14.51 3.23 19.25
N ASP A 148 13.65 3.24 18.23
CA ASP A 148 13.92 3.97 17.01
C ASP A 148 13.53 5.44 17.22
N PRO A 149 14.44 6.42 17.00
CA PRO A 149 14.11 7.83 17.17
C PRO A 149 13.03 8.21 16.15
N THR A 150 11.89 8.67 16.67
CA THR A 150 10.83 9.27 15.84
C THR A 150 11.28 10.70 15.52
N PRO A 151 11.43 11.10 14.25
CA PRO A 151 11.83 12.47 13.93
C PRO A 151 10.82 13.48 14.51
N ASN A 152 11.30 14.55 15.16
CA ASN A 152 10.44 15.56 15.80
C ASN A 152 9.55 16.32 14.79
N ASP A 153 9.90 16.28 13.51
CA ASP A 153 9.21 16.84 12.36
C ASP A 153 8.39 15.81 11.58
N ALA A 154 8.32 14.56 12.06
CA ALA A 154 7.51 13.50 11.46
C ALA A 154 6.03 13.83 11.62
N ILE A 155 5.48 14.55 10.64
CA ILE A 155 4.05 14.82 10.55
C ILE A 155 3.33 13.48 10.52
N SER A 156 2.41 13.28 11.47
CA SER A 156 1.36 12.27 11.34
C SER A 156 0.62 12.61 10.05
N THR A 157 0.90 11.86 8.99
CA THR A 157 0.19 12.00 7.73
C THR A 157 -0.90 10.93 7.77
N PRO A 158 -2.16 11.32 8.01
CA PRO A 158 -3.25 10.37 7.87
C PRO A 158 -3.18 9.76 6.47
N PHE A 159 -3.48 8.47 6.37
CA PHE A 159 -3.67 7.85 5.07
C PHE A 159 -4.79 8.59 4.32
N ASP A 160 -4.45 9.16 3.16
CA ASP A 160 -5.40 9.76 2.24
C ASP A 160 -5.32 9.00 0.89
N PRO A 161 -6.36 8.24 0.50
CA PRO A 161 -6.35 7.48 -0.74
C PRO A 161 -6.36 8.36 -2.01
N GLU A 162 -6.73 9.63 -1.89
CA GLU A 162 -6.80 10.57 -3.02
C GLU A 162 -5.50 11.38 -3.20
N SER A 163 -4.64 11.39 -2.17
CA SER A 163 -3.34 12.06 -2.23
C SER A 163 -2.31 11.25 -3.03
N ALA A 164 -1.30 11.94 -3.55
CA ALA A 164 -0.08 11.29 -4.02
C ALA A 164 0.55 10.50 -2.88
N TRP A 165 1.37 9.51 -3.20
CA TRP A 165 1.98 8.65 -2.19
C TRP A 165 3.42 8.34 -2.54
N CYS A 166 4.20 8.00 -1.52
CA CYS A 166 5.59 7.62 -1.67
C CYS A 166 5.67 6.16 -2.12
N ASP A 167 6.23 5.93 -3.30
CA ASP A 167 6.49 4.61 -3.84
C ASP A 167 7.53 3.82 -3.02
N ALA A 168 8.29 4.45 -2.13
CA ALA A 168 9.20 3.72 -1.23
C ALA A 168 8.54 3.36 0.11
N CYS A 169 7.90 4.32 0.77
CA CYS A 169 7.45 4.15 2.15
C CYS A 169 5.93 4.09 2.33
N THR A 170 5.20 4.12 1.22
CA THR A 170 3.74 3.99 1.11
C THR A 170 2.89 5.15 1.65
N LEU A 171 3.48 6.05 2.44
CA LEU A 171 2.80 7.19 3.04
C LEU A 171 2.23 8.16 2.00
N SER A 172 1.15 8.84 2.40
CA SER A 172 0.60 9.97 1.65
C SER A 172 1.59 11.13 1.63
N ILE A 173 1.79 11.71 0.46
CA ILE A 173 2.63 12.87 0.22
C ILE A 173 1.71 14.09 0.13
N ARG A 174 1.94 15.08 1.00
CA ARG A 174 1.27 16.39 0.89
C ARG A 174 1.74 17.09 -0.39
N GLU A 175 0.85 17.85 -1.02
CA GLU A 175 1.20 18.70 -2.17
C GLU A 175 2.42 19.59 -1.83
N GLY A 176 3.35 19.76 -2.77
CA GLY A 176 4.58 20.54 -2.55
C GLY A 176 5.69 19.83 -1.77
N CYS A 177 5.45 18.60 -1.27
CA CYS A 177 6.37 17.89 -0.36
C CYS A 177 6.96 16.60 -0.97
N GLY A 178 6.83 16.43 -2.29
CA GLY A 178 7.18 15.19 -2.98
C GLY A 178 8.16 15.39 -4.12
N TYR A 179 8.98 14.40 -4.39
CA TYR A 179 9.79 14.32 -5.59
C TYR A 179 9.13 13.36 -6.56
N SER A 180 9.13 13.69 -7.85
CA SER A 180 8.58 12.81 -8.88
C SER A 180 9.52 12.63 -10.06
N CYS A 181 9.52 11.44 -10.63
CA CYS A 181 10.10 11.17 -11.94
C CYS A 181 8.94 11.00 -12.94
N SER A 182 8.89 11.83 -13.99
CA SER A 182 7.87 11.73 -15.05
C SER A 182 8.16 10.64 -16.08
N VAL A 183 9.37 10.09 -16.08
CA VAL A 183 9.84 9.10 -17.06
C VAL A 183 9.54 7.67 -16.60
N CYS A 184 9.83 7.33 -15.34
CA CYS A 184 9.51 6.01 -14.79
C CYS A 184 7.97 5.79 -14.76
N TYR A 185 7.55 4.61 -15.21
CA TYR A 185 6.22 4.01 -15.02
C TYR A 185 4.98 4.67 -15.63
N SER A 186 5.08 5.55 -16.64
CA SER A 186 3.96 6.15 -17.40
C SER A 186 2.93 6.99 -16.60
N ARG A 187 2.89 6.87 -15.26
CA ARG A 187 2.08 7.67 -14.32
C ARG A 187 2.95 8.46 -13.33
N GLY A 188 4.26 8.29 -13.44
CA GLY A 188 5.27 8.89 -12.58
C GLY A 188 5.58 8.04 -11.35
N PHE A 189 6.83 8.06 -10.95
CA PHE A 189 7.33 7.52 -9.69
C PHE A 189 7.42 8.67 -8.68
N CYS A 190 6.95 8.49 -7.45
CA CYS A 190 6.89 9.54 -6.43
C CYS A 190 7.60 9.14 -5.14
N LEU A 191 8.38 10.05 -4.55
CA LEU A 191 9.01 9.88 -3.23
C LEU A 191 8.64 11.04 -2.31
N CYS A 192 8.46 10.75 -1.02
CA CYS A 192 8.45 11.81 -0.01
C CYS A 192 9.87 12.34 0.20
N ALA A 193 9.98 13.58 0.70
CA ALA A 193 11.28 14.21 1.00
C ALA A 193 12.19 13.32 1.85
N GLU A 194 11.66 12.69 2.90
CA GLU A 194 12.45 11.83 3.78
C GLU A 194 13.06 10.61 3.07
N CYS A 195 12.34 10.01 2.12
CA CYS A 195 12.86 8.92 1.31
C CYS A 195 13.90 9.41 0.29
N PHE A 196 13.70 10.59 -0.28
CA PHE A 196 14.66 11.23 -1.18
C PHE A 196 15.98 11.57 -0.46
N ASP A 197 15.90 12.17 0.73
CA ASP A 197 17.05 12.59 1.55
C ASP A 197 17.88 11.39 2.03
N ARG A 198 17.24 10.23 2.19
CA ARG A 198 17.91 8.95 2.49
C ARG A 198 18.59 8.30 1.28
N GLY A 199 18.60 8.97 0.13
CA GLY A 199 19.28 8.49 -1.07
C GLY A 199 18.43 7.56 -1.95
N ILE A 200 17.14 7.38 -1.67
CA ILE A 200 16.28 6.59 -2.56
C ILE A 200 16.12 7.37 -3.87
N ARG A 201 16.30 6.66 -4.98
CA ARG A 201 16.16 7.18 -6.34
C ARG A 201 15.12 6.37 -7.10
N CYS A 202 14.80 6.84 -8.30
CA CYS A 202 13.89 6.13 -9.19
C CYS A 202 14.62 4.97 -9.90
N CYS A 203 13.90 4.32 -10.81
CA CYS A 203 14.30 3.06 -11.44
C CYS A 203 15.60 3.14 -12.25
N GLU A 204 15.94 4.31 -12.77
CA GLU A 204 17.10 4.55 -13.63
C GLU A 204 17.91 5.72 -13.07
N ASP A 205 19.23 5.57 -12.99
CA ASP A 205 20.13 6.61 -12.46
C ASP A 205 20.21 7.85 -13.35
N SER A 206 19.87 7.70 -14.63
CA SER A 206 19.84 8.80 -15.61
C SER A 206 18.62 9.71 -15.48
N HIS A 207 17.61 9.30 -14.70
CA HIS A 207 16.39 10.06 -14.54
C HIS A 207 16.47 10.99 -13.33
N ASP A 208 16.04 12.24 -13.53
CA ASP A 208 15.96 13.20 -12.44
C ASP A 208 14.64 13.11 -11.68
N LEU A 209 14.75 13.28 -10.37
CA LEU A 209 13.63 13.45 -9.46
C LEU A 209 13.40 14.95 -9.23
N VAL A 210 12.26 15.45 -9.69
CA VAL A 210 11.91 16.87 -9.62
C VAL A 210 10.89 17.09 -8.50
N LEU A 211 11.11 18.13 -7.70
CA LEU A 211 10.18 18.55 -6.65
C LEU A 211 8.82 18.92 -7.25
N ARG A 212 7.74 18.46 -6.61
CA ARG A 212 6.33 18.75 -6.93
C ARG A 212 5.62 19.39 -5.75
#